data_AF-A0A8H7ERC2-F1
#
_entry.id   AF-A0A8H7ERC2-F1
#
_cell.length_a   1.000
_cell.length_b   1.000
_cell.length_c   1.000
_cell.angle_alpha   90.00
_cell.angle_beta   90.00
_cell.angle_gamma   90.00
#
_symmetry.space_group_name_H-M   'P 1'
#
loop_
_entity.id
_entity.type
_entity.pdbx_description
1 polymer ?
#
loop_
_entity_poly.entity_id
_entity_poly.type
_entity_poly.pdbx_seq_one_letter_code
_entity_poly.pdbx_strand_id
1 'polypeptide(L)'
;MLRFGSITTAARVSFLPLRALQRHSACTIPRSTVRSLTTRSRSTIPRMGQEDHASALQNLLQRVSEIDAEITNTIPTTTGHKQNIQICRGYVDTQGYGLQNLQHLRNSLQESTAYQVMPEIASDVIHLAVVPQHGGGEIYVFNDNAFITWGVEELQADEFLRFIRGSEKRFAHVETVRMEYTVDEDELTDVKGDTILLNPYTTSPALAKAAFSYGLAHSLKLSGFETLLTQCLSDVEHLPLRIMADIAEPLNTHEAKLNIGRILQVQQRWAFYSGFADTANVYWARPELKECYDKILLNQDMKSRIAAVNTKLAYLSQLATALGSMTK
;
A
#
# COMPACT_ATOMS: atom_id res chain seq x y z
N MET A 1 -19.15 31.67 -31.91
CA MET A 1 -20.17 31.62 -30.84
C MET A 1 -20.86 30.27 -30.87
N LEU A 2 -20.41 29.32 -30.06
CA LEU A 2 -21.04 28.00 -29.91
C LEU A 2 -21.14 27.73 -28.40
N ARG A 3 -22.38 27.56 -27.94
CA ARG A 3 -22.77 27.37 -26.54
C ARG A 3 -22.54 25.91 -26.15
N PHE A 4 -21.76 25.68 -25.09
CA PHE A 4 -21.71 24.39 -24.41
C PHE A 4 -22.85 24.30 -23.40
N GLY A 5 -23.74 23.32 -23.58
CA GLY A 5 -24.80 22.97 -22.63
C GLY A 5 -24.25 22.15 -21.47
N SER A 6 -24.66 22.52 -20.25
CA SER A 6 -24.36 21.79 -19.02
C SER A 6 -25.20 20.51 -18.94
N ILE A 7 -24.56 19.37 -18.72
CA ILE A 7 -25.23 18.13 -18.31
C ILE A 7 -24.89 17.91 -16.84
N THR A 8 -25.88 18.17 -15.99
CA THR A 8 -25.88 17.99 -14.55
C THR A 8 -26.33 16.56 -14.25
N THR A 9 -25.40 15.66 -13.91
CA THR A 9 -25.73 14.29 -13.48
C THR A 9 -25.67 14.22 -11.95
N ALA A 10 -26.84 14.34 -11.31
CA ALA A 10 -27.02 14.12 -9.88
C ALA A 10 -27.25 12.62 -9.61
N ALA A 11 -26.26 11.93 -9.04
CA ALA A 11 -26.42 10.58 -8.54
C ALA A 11 -26.92 10.62 -7.07
N ARG A 12 -28.19 10.30 -6.88
CA ARG A 12 -28.81 10.02 -5.57
C ARG A 12 -28.33 8.64 -5.10
N VAL A 13 -27.60 8.60 -3.99
CA VAL A 13 -27.29 7.36 -3.25
C VAL A 13 -28.35 7.18 -2.16
N SER A 14 -29.18 6.15 -2.31
CA SER A 14 -30.21 5.75 -1.35
C SER A 14 -29.57 5.02 -0.17
N PHE A 15 -29.68 5.59 1.04
CA PHE A 15 -29.32 4.96 2.30
C PHE A 15 -30.37 3.91 2.70
N LEU A 16 -29.92 2.69 3.05
CA LEU A 16 -30.71 1.71 3.81
C LEU A 16 -29.98 1.41 5.13
N PRO A 17 -30.67 1.45 6.28
CA PRO A 17 -30.04 1.37 7.60
C PRO A 17 -29.87 -0.06 8.11
N LEU A 18 -28.72 -0.32 8.75
CA LEU A 18 -28.44 -1.49 9.58
C LEU A 18 -29.24 -1.40 10.89
N ARG A 19 -30.05 -2.42 11.19
CA ARG A 19 -30.63 -2.64 12.53
C ARG A 19 -30.38 -4.08 13.00
N ALA A 20 -29.74 -4.13 14.16
CA ALA A 20 -30.03 -4.95 15.34
C ALA A 20 -29.99 -6.50 15.23
N LEU A 21 -28.97 -7.03 15.91
CA LEU A 21 -28.92 -8.37 16.53
C LEU A 21 -30.05 -8.57 17.56
N GLN A 22 -30.77 -9.70 17.50
CA GLN A 22 -31.25 -10.40 18.70
C GLN A 22 -31.65 -11.87 18.44
N ARG A 23 -30.98 -12.75 19.19
CA ARG A 23 -31.38 -14.02 19.85
C ARG A 23 -32.53 -14.87 19.30
N HIS A 24 -32.23 -16.15 19.08
CA HIS A 24 -32.72 -17.34 19.83
C HIS A 24 -32.79 -18.55 18.88
N SER A 25 -32.27 -19.71 19.29
CA SER A 25 -33.04 -20.96 19.40
C SER A 25 -32.18 -22.13 19.86
N ALA A 26 -32.64 -22.78 20.92
CA ALA A 26 -32.14 -24.04 21.44
C ALA A 26 -32.56 -25.21 20.53
N CYS A 27 -31.71 -26.22 20.40
CA CYS A 27 -32.07 -27.47 19.74
C CYS A 27 -32.00 -28.62 20.77
N THR A 28 -33.15 -29.25 20.94
CA THR A 28 -33.48 -30.33 21.88
C THR A 28 -33.31 -31.67 21.18
N ILE A 29 -32.58 -32.62 21.77
CA ILE A 29 -32.42 -33.99 21.25
C ILE A 29 -33.47 -34.91 21.90
N PRO A 30 -34.15 -35.81 21.15
CA PRO A 30 -35.26 -36.59 21.68
C PRO A 30 -34.85 -37.88 22.40
N ARG A 31 -35.66 -38.23 23.41
CA ARG A 31 -35.65 -39.48 24.19
C ARG A 31 -36.16 -40.66 23.36
N SER A 32 -35.45 -41.78 23.38
CA SER A 32 -35.99 -43.10 22.99
C SER A 32 -36.11 -44.04 24.19
N THR A 33 -37.19 -44.80 24.12
CA THR A 33 -37.94 -45.51 25.16
C THR A 33 -37.24 -46.76 25.70
N VAL A 34 -37.34 -46.94 27.02
CA VAL A 34 -36.97 -48.15 27.77
C VAL A 34 -38.08 -49.20 27.63
N ARG A 35 -37.71 -50.44 27.26
CA ARG A 35 -38.53 -51.63 27.51
C ARG A 35 -37.70 -52.66 28.29
N SER A 36 -38.18 -52.95 29.49
CA SER A 36 -37.66 -53.89 30.46
C SER A 36 -38.07 -55.33 30.14
N LEU A 37 -37.13 -56.28 30.28
CA LEU A 37 -37.43 -57.66 30.62
C LEU A 37 -36.48 -58.13 31.74
N THR A 38 -37.11 -58.50 32.84
CA THR A 38 -36.64 -59.26 34.00
C THR A 38 -36.05 -60.62 33.54
N THR A 39 -35.08 -61.31 34.17
CA THR A 39 -34.88 -61.61 35.60
C THR A 39 -33.54 -62.37 35.79
N ARG A 40 -32.80 -62.03 36.86
CA ARG A 40 -31.78 -62.77 37.64
C ARG A 40 -31.04 -63.99 37.04
N SER A 41 -29.70 -63.86 36.96
CA SER A 41 -28.77 -64.81 37.61
C SER A 41 -27.43 -64.13 37.93
N ARG A 42 -26.82 -64.52 39.05
CA ARG A 42 -25.65 -63.90 39.71
C ARG A 42 -24.36 -64.02 38.89
N SER A 43 -23.55 -62.96 38.89
CA SER A 43 -22.09 -63.08 39.01
C SER A 43 -21.45 -61.76 39.49
N THR A 44 -20.87 -61.84 40.70
CA THR A 44 -19.63 -61.20 41.16
C THR A 44 -19.35 -59.75 40.74
N ILE A 45 -19.38 -58.84 41.71
CA ILE A 45 -18.80 -57.48 41.61
C ILE A 45 -17.27 -57.62 41.53
N PRO A 46 -16.59 -57.20 40.44
CA PRO A 46 -15.15 -56.98 40.49
C PRO A 46 -14.90 -55.66 41.21
N ARG A 47 -14.02 -55.68 42.21
CA ARG A 47 -13.42 -54.49 42.79
C ARG A 47 -12.90 -53.59 41.66
N MET A 48 -13.26 -52.30 41.71
CA MET A 48 -12.56 -51.27 40.94
C MET A 48 -11.08 -51.36 41.30
N GLY A 49 -10.30 -51.92 40.39
CA GLY A 49 -8.86 -51.77 40.39
C GLY A 49 -8.58 -50.29 40.21
N GLN A 50 -7.77 -49.76 41.11
CA GLN A 50 -7.15 -48.46 41.00
C GLN A 50 -6.20 -48.55 39.79
N GLU A 51 -6.75 -48.48 38.58
CA GLU A 51 -5.96 -48.53 37.36
C GLU A 51 -5.10 -47.27 37.32
N ASP A 52 -3.79 -47.48 37.34
CA ASP A 52 -2.75 -46.47 37.39
C ASP A 52 -2.96 -45.37 36.33
N HIS A 53 -3.66 -44.32 36.72
CA HIS A 53 -3.77 -43.09 35.93
C HIS A 53 -2.39 -42.52 35.60
N ALA A 54 -1.40 -42.76 36.48
CA ALA A 54 0.00 -42.43 36.23
C ALA A 54 0.56 -43.20 35.02
N SER A 55 0.31 -44.51 34.91
CA SER A 55 0.76 -45.35 33.81
C SER A 55 0.07 -44.99 32.48
N ALA A 56 -1.21 -44.60 32.54
CA ALA A 56 -1.93 -44.09 31.37
C ALA A 56 -1.37 -42.75 30.89
N LEU A 57 -1.04 -41.85 31.82
CA LEU A 57 -0.44 -40.54 31.53
C LEU A 57 0.99 -40.70 30.99
N GLN A 58 1.76 -41.65 31.54
CA GLN A 58 3.10 -42.00 31.07
C GLN A 58 3.06 -42.52 29.62
N ASN A 59 2.10 -43.39 29.31
CA ASN A 59 1.87 -43.88 27.94
C ASN A 59 1.50 -42.75 26.98
N LEU A 60 0.69 -41.79 27.44
CA LEU A 60 0.26 -40.66 26.61
C LEU A 60 1.44 -39.71 26.33
N LEU A 61 2.25 -39.40 27.34
CA LEU A 61 3.47 -38.62 27.20
C LEU A 61 4.49 -39.31 26.28
N GLN A 62 4.61 -40.62 26.39
CA GLN A 62 5.51 -41.39 25.53
C GLN A 62 5.04 -41.38 24.07
N ARG A 63 3.73 -41.53 23.82
CA ARG A 63 3.19 -41.44 22.46
C ARG A 63 3.29 -40.03 21.88
N VAL A 64 3.16 -38.99 22.69
CA VAL A 64 3.41 -37.61 22.25
C VAL A 64 4.89 -37.42 21.88
N SER A 65 5.82 -37.95 22.68
CA SER A 65 7.25 -37.85 22.35
C SER A 65 7.64 -38.67 21.13
N GLU A 66 7.00 -39.81 20.90
CA GLU A 66 7.14 -40.62 19.68
C GLU A 66 6.61 -39.87 18.46
N ILE A 67 5.47 -39.19 18.57
CA ILE A 67 4.93 -38.33 17.51
C ILE A 67 5.86 -37.13 17.27
N ASP A 68 6.38 -36.49 18.31
CA ASP A 68 7.33 -35.37 18.17
C ASP A 68 8.64 -35.84 17.49
N ALA A 69 9.14 -37.03 17.85
CA ALA A 69 10.31 -37.64 17.22
C ALA A 69 10.02 -38.05 15.76
N GLU A 70 8.81 -38.53 15.47
CA GLU A 70 8.38 -38.87 14.12
C GLU A 70 8.20 -37.61 13.25
N ILE A 71 7.60 -36.53 13.78
CA ILE A 71 7.54 -35.22 13.11
C ILE A 71 8.95 -34.70 12.82
N THR A 72 9.86 -34.79 13.78
CA THR A 72 11.26 -34.35 13.62
C THR A 72 12.01 -35.16 12.56
N ASN A 73 11.66 -36.43 12.35
CA ASN A 73 12.34 -37.34 11.41
C ASN A 73 11.63 -37.51 10.06
N THR A 74 10.35 -37.18 9.94
CA THR A 74 9.53 -37.30 8.72
C THR A 74 9.26 -35.96 8.03
N ILE A 75 9.55 -34.84 8.69
CA ILE A 75 9.88 -33.62 7.96
C ILE A 75 11.27 -33.92 7.37
N PRO A 76 11.41 -34.20 6.05
CA PRO A 76 12.73 -34.10 5.46
C PRO A 76 13.22 -32.73 5.88
N THR A 77 14.40 -32.66 6.51
CA THR A 77 15.08 -31.41 6.82
C THR A 77 14.80 -30.50 5.64
N THR A 78 13.86 -29.56 5.79
CA THR A 78 13.55 -28.63 4.73
C THR A 78 14.89 -27.96 4.57
N THR A 79 15.61 -28.31 3.50
CA THR A 79 16.75 -27.58 2.98
C THR A 79 16.34 -26.15 3.20
N GLY A 80 16.92 -25.52 4.22
CA GLY A 80 16.32 -24.32 4.81
C GLY A 80 15.90 -23.46 3.65
N HIS A 81 14.59 -23.27 3.47
CA HIS A 81 14.06 -22.40 2.43
C HIS A 81 14.59 -21.04 2.88
N LYS A 82 15.83 -20.73 2.48
CA LYS A 82 16.41 -19.41 2.55
C LYS A 82 15.54 -18.67 1.57
N GLN A 83 14.40 -18.19 2.05
CA GLN A 83 13.64 -17.17 1.37
C GLN A 83 14.69 -16.11 1.06
N ASN A 84 15.01 -15.98 -0.23
CA ASN A 84 16.01 -15.06 -0.70
C ASN A 84 15.34 -13.68 -0.64
N ILE A 85 15.21 -13.16 0.58
CA ILE A 85 14.58 -11.88 0.84
C ILE A 85 15.47 -10.83 0.19
N GLN A 86 14.88 -10.15 -0.78
CA GLN A 86 15.50 -9.07 -1.52
C GLN A 86 14.78 -7.76 -1.20
N ILE A 87 15.38 -6.65 -1.61
CA ILE A 87 14.89 -5.31 -1.26
C ILE A 87 14.37 -4.63 -2.51
N CYS A 88 13.17 -4.06 -2.38
CA CYS A 88 12.60 -3.09 -3.29
C CYS A 88 12.80 -1.69 -2.69
N ARG A 89 13.42 -0.76 -3.42
CA ARG A 89 13.61 0.64 -2.98
C ARG A 89 12.94 1.61 -3.94
N GLY A 90 12.14 2.53 -3.43
CA GLY A 90 11.58 3.62 -4.21
C GLY A 90 12.30 4.93 -3.98
N TYR A 91 12.37 5.76 -5.02
CA TYR A 91 12.95 7.09 -5.02
C TYR A 91 12.00 8.03 -5.75
N VAL A 92 11.55 9.09 -5.08
CA VAL A 92 10.53 10.00 -5.62
C VAL A 92 10.93 11.45 -5.38
N ASP A 93 10.85 12.28 -6.42
CA ASP A 93 10.93 13.74 -6.27
C ASP A 93 9.58 14.29 -5.81
N THR A 94 9.47 14.66 -4.53
CA THR A 94 8.20 15.14 -3.96
C THR A 94 7.85 16.58 -4.32
N GLN A 95 8.77 17.28 -5.01
CA GLN A 95 8.58 18.64 -5.47
C GLN A 95 8.37 18.72 -6.99
N GLY A 96 8.66 17.64 -7.73
CA GLY A 96 8.51 17.55 -9.18
C GLY A 96 7.11 17.09 -9.61
N TYR A 97 6.22 18.03 -9.92
CA TYR A 97 4.83 17.73 -10.33
C TYR A 97 4.59 17.73 -11.86
N GLY A 98 5.65 17.84 -12.67
CA GLY A 98 5.56 17.80 -14.13
C GLY A 98 5.71 16.40 -14.69
N LEU A 99 4.78 15.99 -15.58
CA LEU A 99 4.94 14.79 -16.42
C LEU A 99 6.03 15.06 -17.45
N GLN A 100 7.08 14.25 -17.42
CA GLN A 100 8.23 14.41 -18.31
C GLN A 100 8.16 13.46 -19.50
N ASN A 101 8.70 13.91 -20.62
CA ASN A 101 8.92 13.04 -21.76
C ASN A 101 10.07 12.07 -21.45
N LEU A 102 9.75 10.78 -21.38
CA LEU A 102 10.71 9.72 -21.09
C LEU A 102 11.61 9.36 -22.29
N GLN A 103 11.33 9.87 -23.49
CA GLN A 103 12.07 9.51 -24.70
C GLN A 103 13.54 9.93 -24.66
N HIS A 104 13.84 11.13 -24.15
CA HIS A 104 15.23 11.59 -24.03
C HIS A 104 16.03 10.70 -23.06
N LEU A 105 15.46 10.44 -21.89
CA LEU A 105 16.04 9.51 -20.92
C LEU A 105 16.21 8.11 -21.51
N ARG A 106 15.22 7.60 -22.26
CA ARG A 106 15.28 6.29 -22.90
C ARG A 106 16.46 6.18 -23.87
N ASN A 107 16.68 7.20 -24.70
CA ASN A 107 17.81 7.23 -25.63
C ASN A 107 19.15 7.24 -24.88
N SER A 108 19.30 8.08 -23.85
CA SER A 108 20.50 8.12 -23.01
C SER A 108 20.77 6.79 -22.30
N LEU A 109 19.71 6.06 -21.91
CA LEU A 109 19.83 4.74 -21.27
C LEU A 109 20.20 3.64 -22.25
N GLN A 110 19.82 3.75 -23.53
CA GLN A 110 20.23 2.81 -24.58
C GLN A 110 21.74 2.89 -24.89
N GLU A 111 22.35 4.06 -24.67
CA GLU A 111 23.79 4.27 -24.85
C GLU A 111 24.63 3.79 -23.65
N SER A 112 24.00 3.51 -22.51
CA SER A 112 24.68 3.07 -21.29
C SER A 112 25.07 1.59 -21.34
N THR A 113 26.26 1.25 -20.86
CA THR A 113 26.71 -0.15 -20.73
C THR A 113 26.21 -0.85 -19.46
N ALA A 114 25.66 -0.09 -18.50
CA ALA A 114 25.25 -0.62 -17.20
C ALA A 114 23.78 -1.07 -17.16
N TYR A 115 22.95 -0.59 -18.09
CA TYR A 115 21.51 -0.81 -18.10
C TYR A 115 21.04 -1.32 -19.46
N GLN A 116 20.17 -2.32 -19.44
CA GLN A 116 19.49 -2.82 -20.63
C GLN A 116 18.02 -2.39 -20.60
N VAL A 117 17.57 -1.70 -21.65
CA VAL A 117 16.16 -1.32 -21.80
C VAL A 117 15.33 -2.54 -22.18
N MET A 118 14.34 -2.85 -21.35
CA MET A 118 13.45 -4.00 -21.52
C MET A 118 12.25 -3.64 -22.44
N PRO A 119 11.48 -4.65 -22.90
CA PRO A 119 10.27 -4.42 -23.67
C PRO A 119 9.30 -3.46 -22.96
N GLU A 120 8.60 -2.65 -23.75
CA GLU A 120 7.69 -1.64 -23.21
C GLU A 120 6.50 -2.28 -22.48
N ILE A 121 6.33 -1.92 -21.21
CA ILE A 121 5.19 -2.35 -20.39
C ILE A 121 4.03 -1.36 -20.56
N ALA A 122 4.34 -0.06 -20.46
CA ALA A 122 3.42 1.06 -20.62
C ALA A 122 4.19 2.31 -21.08
N SER A 123 3.51 3.26 -21.71
CA SER A 123 4.14 4.45 -22.30
C SER A 123 4.70 5.44 -21.28
N ASP A 124 4.26 5.36 -20.03
CA ASP A 124 4.71 6.18 -18.91
C ASP A 124 5.74 5.48 -18.01
N VAL A 125 6.20 4.28 -18.39
CA VAL A 125 7.16 3.47 -17.63
C VAL A 125 8.32 2.99 -18.51
N ILE A 126 9.55 3.25 -18.09
CA ILE A 126 10.74 2.57 -18.62
C ILE A 126 11.10 1.42 -17.68
N HIS A 127 11.11 0.20 -18.21
CA HIS A 127 11.65 -0.97 -17.51
C HIS A 127 13.09 -1.21 -17.94
N LEU A 128 13.98 -1.33 -16.95
CA LEU A 128 15.41 -1.54 -17.12
C LEU A 128 15.84 -2.80 -16.36
N ALA A 129 16.73 -3.57 -16.96
CA ALA A 129 17.52 -4.57 -16.26
C ALA A 129 18.93 -4.03 -16.02
N VAL A 130 19.45 -4.19 -14.81
CA VAL A 130 20.85 -3.90 -14.51
C VAL A 130 21.68 -5.09 -15.00
N VAL A 131 22.75 -4.84 -15.74
CA VAL A 131 23.59 -5.92 -16.27
C VAL A 131 24.23 -6.69 -15.10
N PRO A 132 24.34 -8.04 -15.14
CA PRO A 132 24.83 -8.83 -14.00
C PRO A 132 26.21 -8.42 -13.46
N GLN A 133 27.08 -7.89 -14.32
CA GLN A 133 28.40 -7.37 -13.94
C GLN A 133 28.33 -6.11 -13.05
N HIS A 134 27.18 -5.47 -12.96
CA HIS A 134 26.86 -4.34 -12.07
C HIS A 134 25.92 -4.74 -10.92
N GLY A 135 25.90 -6.02 -10.54
CA GLY A 135 25.11 -6.53 -9.40
C GLY A 135 23.71 -7.04 -9.75
N GLY A 136 23.21 -6.75 -10.96
CA GLY A 136 21.90 -7.21 -11.41
C GLY A 136 20.71 -6.50 -10.75
N GLY A 137 19.51 -7.03 -11.00
CA GLY A 137 18.25 -6.44 -10.55
C GLY A 137 17.55 -5.62 -11.64
N GLU A 138 16.45 -4.98 -11.27
CA GLU A 138 15.57 -4.26 -12.19
C GLU A 138 15.24 -2.86 -11.69
N ILE A 139 14.98 -1.94 -12.61
CA ILE A 139 14.59 -0.57 -12.31
C ILE A 139 13.38 -0.18 -13.16
N TYR A 140 12.37 0.39 -12.52
CA TYR A 140 11.17 0.93 -13.15
C TYR A 140 11.19 2.45 -12.99
N VAL A 141 11.27 3.18 -14.09
CA VAL A 141 11.30 4.65 -14.10
C VAL A 141 9.98 5.17 -14.63
N PHE A 142 9.36 6.09 -13.89
CA PHE A 142 8.07 6.67 -14.21
C PHE A 142 8.21 8.10 -14.75
N ASN A 143 7.25 8.54 -15.55
CA ASN A 143 7.23 9.88 -16.16
C ASN A 143 7.07 11.02 -15.14
N ASP A 144 6.80 10.68 -13.89
CA ASP A 144 6.42 11.58 -12.82
C ASP A 144 7.57 11.83 -11.83
N ASN A 145 8.82 11.55 -12.25
CA ASN A 145 10.02 11.65 -11.41
C ASN A 145 10.00 10.70 -10.20
N ALA A 146 9.47 9.50 -10.40
CA ALA A 146 9.69 8.36 -9.53
C ALA A 146 10.52 7.29 -10.23
N PHE A 147 11.34 6.56 -9.49
CA PHE A 147 11.80 5.26 -9.92
C PHE A 147 11.86 4.28 -8.75
N ILE A 148 11.67 3.00 -9.05
CA ILE A 148 11.69 1.92 -8.07
C ILE A 148 12.69 0.87 -8.54
N THR A 149 13.54 0.40 -7.63
CA THR A 149 14.54 -0.64 -7.88
C THR A 149 14.13 -1.94 -7.19
N TRP A 150 14.40 -3.07 -7.83
CA TRP A 150 14.11 -4.42 -7.32
C TRP A 150 15.37 -5.25 -7.36
N GLY A 151 15.88 -5.63 -6.18
CA GLY A 151 17.08 -6.47 -6.07
C GLY A 151 18.36 -5.76 -6.53
N VAL A 152 18.33 -4.43 -6.63
CA VAL A 152 19.48 -3.61 -6.98
C VAL A 152 20.21 -3.18 -5.71
N GLU A 153 21.54 -3.28 -5.74
CA GLU A 153 22.39 -2.82 -4.65
C GLU A 153 22.27 -1.30 -4.45
N GLU A 154 22.42 -0.85 -3.20
CA GLU A 154 22.26 0.56 -2.83
C GLU A 154 23.23 1.48 -3.59
N LEU A 155 24.50 1.06 -3.74
CA LEU A 155 25.50 1.79 -4.51
C LEU A 155 25.07 1.97 -5.97
N GLN A 156 24.55 0.92 -6.60
CA GLN A 156 24.10 0.97 -7.99
C GLN A 156 22.84 1.84 -8.16
N ALA A 157 21.94 1.84 -7.16
CA ALA A 157 20.77 2.71 -7.14
C ALA A 157 21.16 4.19 -6.99
N ASP A 158 22.16 4.51 -6.17
CA ASP A 158 22.70 5.87 -6.02
C ASP A 158 23.44 6.35 -7.28
N GLU A 159 24.17 5.47 -7.96
CA GLU A 159 24.76 5.76 -9.26
C GLU A 159 23.70 6.06 -10.32
N PHE A 160 22.61 5.28 -10.34
CA PHE A 160 21.49 5.52 -11.22
C PHE A 160 20.80 6.87 -10.93
N LEU A 161 20.60 7.20 -9.66
CA LEU A 161 20.06 8.50 -9.24
C LEU A 161 20.95 9.65 -9.74
N ARG A 162 22.28 9.51 -9.63
CA ARG A 162 23.25 10.51 -10.12
C ARG A 162 23.18 10.65 -11.64
N PHE A 163 23.05 9.54 -12.36
CA PHE A 163 22.88 9.53 -13.82
C PHE A 163 21.63 10.32 -14.24
N ILE A 164 20.47 10.02 -13.65
CA ILE A 164 19.22 10.72 -14.01
C ILE A 164 19.30 12.21 -13.65
N ARG A 165 19.87 12.55 -12.48
CA ARG A 165 20.12 13.95 -12.08
C ARG A 165 20.97 14.70 -13.09
N GLY A 166 22.04 14.09 -13.59
CA GLY A 166 22.94 14.68 -14.58
C GLY A 166 22.28 14.89 -15.95
N SER A 167 21.43 13.95 -16.37
CA SER A 167 20.77 14.03 -17.68
C SER A 167 19.74 15.16 -17.78
N GLU A 168 18.98 15.43 -16.71
CA GLU A 168 17.77 16.25 -16.82
C GLU A 168 17.49 17.19 -15.61
N LYS A 169 18.44 17.39 -14.68
CA LYS A 169 18.24 18.17 -13.43
C LYS A 169 16.99 17.74 -12.63
N ARG A 170 16.68 16.44 -12.64
CA ARG A 170 15.56 15.83 -11.89
C ARG A 170 15.98 15.50 -10.45
N PHE A 171 15.03 15.13 -9.59
CA PHE A 171 15.30 14.55 -8.26
C PHE A 171 16.04 15.48 -7.29
N ALA A 172 15.53 16.71 -7.12
CA ALA A 172 16.13 17.66 -6.18
C ALA A 172 15.87 17.28 -4.72
N HIS A 173 14.64 16.85 -4.41
CA HIS A 173 14.20 16.48 -3.07
C HIS A 173 13.68 15.04 -3.10
N VAL A 174 14.56 14.10 -2.82
CA VAL A 174 14.26 12.67 -2.97
C VAL A 174 13.79 12.10 -1.64
N GLU A 175 12.58 11.58 -1.63
CA GLU A 175 12.11 10.70 -0.58
C GLU A 175 12.27 9.25 -1.01
N THR A 176 12.56 8.38 -0.04
CA THR A 176 12.80 6.96 -0.29
C THR A 176 11.85 6.07 0.52
N VAL A 177 11.49 4.94 -0.08
CA VAL A 177 10.75 3.85 0.60
C VAL A 177 11.51 2.56 0.44
N ARG A 178 11.40 1.66 1.41
CA ARG A 178 12.00 0.33 1.38
C ARG A 178 10.92 -0.70 1.70
N MET A 179 10.82 -1.71 0.85
CA MET A 179 9.99 -2.90 1.05
C MET A 179 10.84 -4.14 0.85
N GLU A 180 10.49 -5.22 1.54
CA GLU A 180 11.09 -6.53 1.30
C GLU A 180 10.29 -7.27 0.23
N TYR A 181 10.92 -8.17 -0.51
CA TYR A 181 10.21 -9.10 -1.36
C TYR A 181 10.89 -10.46 -1.42
N THR A 182 10.09 -11.48 -1.68
CA THR A 182 10.58 -12.82 -1.99
C THR A 182 9.76 -13.43 -3.13
N VAL A 183 10.37 -14.35 -3.84
CA VAL A 183 9.67 -15.17 -4.84
C VAL A 183 9.22 -16.45 -4.15
N ASP A 184 7.95 -16.79 -4.30
CA ASP A 184 7.34 -17.98 -3.72
C ASP A 184 6.40 -18.60 -4.75
N GLU A 185 6.65 -19.85 -5.10
CA GLU A 185 5.91 -20.59 -6.12
C GLU A 185 4.57 -21.12 -5.60
N ASP A 186 4.46 -21.34 -4.29
CA ASP A 186 3.32 -21.96 -3.62
C ASP A 186 2.30 -20.92 -3.11
N GLU A 187 2.73 -19.68 -2.87
CA GLU A 187 1.89 -18.56 -2.44
C GLU A 187 1.46 -17.68 -3.61
N LEU A 188 0.26 -17.08 -3.54
CA LEU A 188 -0.17 -16.10 -4.55
C LEU A 188 0.63 -14.79 -4.44
N THR A 189 0.73 -14.07 -5.56
CA THR A 189 1.30 -12.71 -5.57
C THR A 189 0.47 -11.81 -4.64
N ASP A 190 1.08 -11.31 -3.56
CA ASP A 190 0.37 -10.55 -2.53
C ASP A 190 1.32 -9.64 -1.73
N VAL A 191 0.76 -8.75 -0.90
CA VAL A 191 1.53 -7.87 0.00
C VAL A 191 1.12 -8.16 1.45
N LYS A 192 2.04 -8.71 2.24
CA LYS A 192 1.84 -9.06 3.65
C LYS A 192 2.75 -8.21 4.53
N GLY A 193 2.18 -7.22 5.22
CA GLY A 193 2.95 -6.25 6.00
C GLY A 193 3.93 -5.48 5.09
N ASP A 194 5.23 -5.57 5.41
CA ASP A 194 6.31 -4.91 4.66
C ASP A 194 6.97 -5.83 3.62
N THR A 195 6.39 -7.00 3.35
CA THR A 195 6.93 -8.00 2.43
C THR A 195 5.99 -8.24 1.25
N ILE A 196 6.53 -8.13 0.04
CA ILE A 196 5.86 -8.46 -1.21
C ILE A 196 6.18 -9.91 -1.58
N LEU A 197 5.15 -10.72 -1.78
CA LEU A 197 5.26 -12.07 -2.30
C LEU A 197 5.03 -12.04 -3.80
N LEU A 198 5.96 -12.62 -4.58
CA LEU A 198 5.86 -12.72 -6.02
C LEU A 198 5.74 -14.19 -6.42
N ASN A 199 4.64 -14.54 -7.07
CA ASN A 199 4.48 -15.85 -7.67
C ASN A 199 4.88 -15.79 -9.15
N PRO A 200 5.86 -16.61 -9.61
CA PRO A 200 6.34 -16.56 -10.99
C PRO A 200 5.35 -17.12 -12.03
N TYR A 201 4.32 -17.85 -11.60
CA TYR A 201 3.39 -18.57 -12.47
C TYR A 201 2.01 -17.91 -12.61
N THR A 202 1.59 -17.07 -11.67
CA THR A 202 0.22 -16.48 -11.68
C THR A 202 0.12 -15.21 -12.52
N THR A 203 1.12 -14.34 -12.46
CA THR A 203 1.20 -13.10 -13.22
C THR A 203 2.65 -12.93 -13.66
N SER A 204 2.88 -12.36 -14.84
CA SER A 204 4.24 -12.03 -15.26
C SER A 204 4.95 -11.23 -14.15
N PRO A 205 6.10 -11.71 -13.63
CA PRO A 205 6.77 -11.04 -12.52
C PRO A 205 7.12 -9.58 -12.80
N ALA A 206 7.48 -9.25 -14.05
CA ALA A 206 7.76 -7.88 -14.45
C ALA A 206 6.52 -6.98 -14.38
N LEU A 207 5.35 -7.51 -14.76
CA LEU A 207 4.07 -6.81 -14.68
C LEU A 207 3.65 -6.58 -13.23
N ALA A 208 3.77 -7.60 -12.38
CA ALA A 208 3.48 -7.47 -10.95
C ALA A 208 4.39 -6.44 -10.28
N LYS A 209 5.71 -6.52 -10.54
CA LYS A 209 6.70 -5.53 -10.06
C LYS A 209 6.38 -4.12 -10.55
N ALA A 210 5.97 -3.94 -11.80
CA ALA A 210 5.56 -2.64 -12.31
C ALA A 210 4.33 -2.07 -11.57
N ALA A 211 3.30 -2.89 -11.35
CA ALA A 211 2.10 -2.48 -10.62
C ALA A 211 2.42 -2.08 -9.16
N PHE A 212 3.20 -2.91 -8.47
CA PHE A 212 3.65 -2.61 -7.11
C PHE A 212 4.51 -1.35 -7.05
N SER A 213 5.44 -1.20 -8.00
CA SER A 213 6.29 -0.02 -8.12
C SER A 213 5.47 1.27 -8.26
N TYR A 214 4.42 1.25 -9.09
CA TYR A 214 3.56 2.41 -9.26
C TYR A 214 2.78 2.74 -7.98
N GLY A 215 2.24 1.73 -7.29
CA GLY A 215 1.57 1.93 -6.00
C GLY A 215 2.49 2.53 -4.92
N LEU A 216 3.74 2.04 -4.85
CA LEU A 216 4.75 2.57 -3.94
C LEU A 216 5.15 4.01 -4.29
N ALA A 217 5.36 4.32 -5.57
CA ALA A 217 5.63 5.69 -6.03
C ALA A 217 4.49 6.64 -5.66
N HIS A 218 3.24 6.20 -5.85
CA HIS A 218 2.06 6.98 -5.50
C HIS A 218 1.96 7.24 -3.99
N SER A 219 2.21 6.22 -3.16
CA SER A 219 2.25 6.34 -1.70
C SER A 219 3.31 7.35 -1.23
N LEU A 220 4.53 7.28 -1.79
CA LEU A 220 5.61 8.22 -1.49
C LEU A 220 5.27 9.66 -1.89
N LYS A 221 4.70 9.85 -3.07
CA LYS A 221 4.25 11.18 -3.50
C LYS A 221 3.20 11.78 -2.59
N LEU A 222 2.27 10.95 -2.12
CA LEU A 222 1.28 11.38 -1.15
C LEU A 222 1.94 11.83 0.16
N SER A 223 2.96 11.10 0.64
CA SER A 223 3.71 11.47 1.85
C SER A 223 4.37 12.85 1.72
N GLY A 224 4.99 13.13 0.58
CA GLY A 224 5.55 14.45 0.29
C GLY A 224 4.50 15.56 0.28
N PHE A 225 3.33 15.30 -0.30
CA PHE A 225 2.21 16.23 -0.27
C PHE A 225 1.63 16.42 1.14
N GLU A 226 1.48 15.35 1.92
CA GLU A 226 1.01 15.39 3.32
C GLU A 226 1.92 16.26 4.18
N THR A 227 3.24 16.19 3.97
CA THR A 227 4.23 17.04 4.65
C THR A 227 4.00 18.51 4.29
N LEU A 228 3.88 18.83 3.00
CA LEU A 228 3.61 20.19 2.53
C LEU A 228 2.27 20.75 3.05
N LEU A 229 1.22 19.93 3.07
CA LEU A 229 -0.09 20.31 3.59
C LEU A 229 -0.03 20.58 5.09
N THR A 230 0.71 19.76 5.83
CA THR A 230 0.90 19.92 7.28
C THR A 230 1.67 21.20 7.58
N GLN A 231 2.70 21.53 6.79
CA GLN A 231 3.43 22.79 6.91
C GLN A 231 2.50 24.00 6.66
N CYS A 232 1.70 23.96 5.59
CA CYS A 232 0.75 25.05 5.31
C CYS A 232 -0.29 25.21 6.42
N LEU A 233 -0.79 24.11 7.00
CA LEU A 233 -1.73 24.16 8.12
C LEU A 233 -1.12 24.84 9.35
N SER A 234 0.13 24.53 9.68
CA SER A 234 0.85 25.16 10.78
C SER A 234 1.04 26.66 10.54
N ASP A 235 1.39 27.05 9.31
CA ASP A 235 1.57 28.47 8.93
C ASP A 235 0.29 29.29 9.12
N VAL A 236 -0.89 28.69 8.97
CA VAL A 236 -2.20 29.38 9.04
C VAL A 236 -2.98 29.10 10.32
N GLU A 237 -2.44 28.30 11.23
CA GLU A 237 -3.12 27.83 12.46
C GLU A 237 -3.57 28.99 13.37
N HIS A 238 -2.77 30.06 13.42
CA HIS A 238 -3.02 31.23 14.26
C HIS A 238 -4.11 32.17 13.71
N LEU A 239 -4.51 32.03 12.44
CA LEU A 239 -5.43 32.96 11.77
C LEU A 239 -6.85 32.95 12.34
N PRO A 240 -7.51 31.82 12.63
CA PRO A 240 -8.85 31.81 13.22
C PRO A 240 -8.92 32.58 14.54
N LEU A 241 -7.91 32.47 15.40
CA LEU A 241 -7.84 33.21 16.66
C LEU A 241 -7.67 34.71 16.42
N ARG A 242 -6.84 35.12 15.44
CA ARG A 242 -6.70 36.53 15.04
C ARG A 242 -7.97 37.10 14.40
N ILE A 243 -8.78 36.27 13.75
CA ILE A 243 -10.07 36.68 13.18
C ILE A 243 -11.12 36.85 14.30
N MET A 244 -11.11 35.96 15.30
CA MET A 244 -12.05 36.01 16.43
C MET A 244 -11.74 37.17 17.39
N ALA A 245 -10.46 37.38 17.70
CA ALA A 245 -10.03 38.46 18.55
C ALA A 245 -9.97 39.73 17.70
N ASP A 246 -10.94 40.61 17.87
CA ASP A 246 -10.99 41.97 17.30
C ASP A 246 -9.88 42.86 17.91
N ILE A 247 -8.63 42.40 17.82
CA ILE A 247 -7.44 43.04 18.39
C ILE A 247 -7.12 44.26 17.53
N ALA A 248 -6.60 45.31 18.18
CA ALA A 248 -6.25 46.62 17.61
C ALA A 248 -5.36 46.59 16.34
N GLU A 249 -4.75 45.46 15.98
CA GLU A 249 -4.10 45.23 14.69
C GLU A 249 -4.85 44.17 13.88
N PRO A 250 -5.89 44.56 13.13
CA PRO A 250 -6.58 43.66 12.21
C PRO A 250 -5.60 43.09 11.18
N LEU A 251 -5.87 41.88 10.70
CA LEU A 251 -5.09 41.26 9.64
C LEU A 251 -5.03 42.21 8.42
N ASN A 252 -3.85 42.69 8.06
CA ASN A 252 -3.71 43.57 6.90
C ASN A 252 -4.10 42.79 5.63
N THR A 253 -4.78 43.47 4.69
CA THR A 253 -5.07 42.96 3.34
C THR A 253 -3.87 42.28 2.68
N HIS A 254 -2.66 42.80 2.90
CA HIS A 254 -1.44 42.16 2.40
C HIS A 254 -1.19 40.77 3.01
N GLU A 255 -1.29 40.64 4.34
CA GLU A 255 -1.13 39.35 5.04
C GLU A 255 -2.20 38.34 4.63
N ALA A 256 -3.45 38.79 4.49
CA ALA A 256 -4.55 37.94 4.05
C ALA A 256 -4.29 37.41 2.63
N LYS A 257 -3.89 38.28 1.68
CA LYS A 257 -3.55 37.89 0.31
C LYS A 257 -2.37 36.91 0.27
N LEU A 258 -1.35 37.11 1.11
CA LEU A 258 -0.21 36.20 1.19
C LEU A 258 -0.65 34.80 1.62
N ASN A 259 -1.47 34.69 2.66
CA ASN A 259 -1.97 33.40 3.16
C ASN A 259 -2.95 32.73 2.18
N ILE A 260 -3.81 33.50 1.50
CA ILE A 260 -4.64 32.98 0.40
C ILE A 260 -3.75 32.42 -0.72
N GLY A 261 -2.69 33.14 -1.11
CA GLY A 261 -1.74 32.68 -2.12
C GLY A 261 -1.05 31.36 -1.73
N ARG A 262 -0.63 31.22 -0.46
CA ARG A 262 -0.07 29.97 0.07
C ARG A 262 -1.06 28.81 -0.02
N ILE A 263 -2.31 29.02 0.41
CA ILE A 263 -3.36 28.00 0.35
C ILE A 263 -3.64 27.58 -1.11
N LEU A 264 -3.76 28.55 -2.02
CA LEU A 264 -3.95 28.28 -3.45
C LEU A 264 -2.78 27.49 -4.05
N GLN A 265 -1.55 27.74 -3.61
CA GLN A 265 -0.38 26.98 -4.04
C GLN A 265 -0.48 25.50 -3.63
N VAL A 266 -0.89 25.22 -2.39
CA VAL A 266 -1.11 23.83 -1.94
C VAL A 266 -2.22 23.15 -2.73
N GLN A 267 -3.34 23.85 -2.96
CA GLN A 267 -4.45 23.33 -3.76
C GLN A 267 -4.04 23.05 -5.21
N GLN A 268 -3.23 23.92 -5.81
CA GLN A 268 -2.70 23.71 -7.16
C GLN A 268 -1.83 22.45 -7.22
N ARG A 269 -0.95 22.24 -6.24
CA ARG A 269 -0.13 21.02 -6.15
C ARG A 269 -0.97 19.76 -5.99
N TRP A 270 -2.03 19.81 -5.19
CA TRP A 270 -2.99 18.71 -5.06
C TRP A 270 -3.66 18.37 -6.39
N ALA A 271 -4.10 19.39 -7.14
CA ALA A 271 -4.74 19.19 -8.44
C ALA A 271 -3.81 18.49 -9.45
N PHE A 272 -2.52 18.81 -9.44
CA PHE A 272 -1.53 18.09 -10.24
C PHE A 272 -1.37 16.63 -9.81
N TYR A 273 -1.31 16.38 -8.50
CA TYR A 273 -1.26 15.02 -7.96
C TYR A 273 -2.51 14.20 -8.32
N SER A 274 -3.71 14.76 -8.19
CA SER A 274 -4.96 14.04 -8.49
C SER A 274 -5.07 13.69 -9.98
N GLY A 275 -4.65 14.60 -10.87
CA GLY A 275 -4.62 14.31 -12.31
C GLY A 275 -3.68 13.15 -12.66
N PHE A 276 -2.55 13.03 -11.96
CA PHE A 276 -1.65 11.88 -12.07
C PHE A 276 -2.30 10.59 -11.54
N ALA A 277 -2.91 10.64 -10.35
CA ALA A 277 -3.59 9.50 -9.74
C ALA A 277 -4.70 8.93 -10.64
N ASP A 278 -5.43 9.80 -11.34
CA ASP A 278 -6.49 9.39 -12.26
C ASP A 278 -5.94 8.76 -13.55
N THR A 279 -4.76 9.21 -14.01
CA THR A 279 -4.07 8.64 -15.18
C THR A 279 -3.61 7.20 -14.92
N ALA A 280 -3.25 6.88 -13.68
CA ALA A 280 -2.94 5.51 -13.23
C ALA A 280 -4.05 4.51 -13.58
N ASN A 281 -5.31 4.93 -13.38
CA ASN A 281 -6.48 4.05 -13.54
C ASN A 281 -6.67 3.59 -15.00
N VAL A 282 -6.05 4.27 -15.98
CA VAL A 282 -6.11 3.89 -17.40
C VAL A 282 -5.14 2.76 -17.74
N TYR A 283 -3.91 2.80 -17.19
CA TYR A 283 -2.88 1.79 -17.49
C TYR A 283 -3.11 0.47 -16.73
N TRP A 284 -3.67 0.55 -15.53
CA TRP A 284 -4.01 -0.63 -14.71
C TRP A 284 -5.37 -1.26 -15.07
N ALA A 285 -5.89 -1.02 -16.27
CA ALA A 285 -7.18 -1.57 -16.70
C ALA A 285 -7.16 -3.10 -16.92
N ARG A 286 -5.98 -3.72 -17.04
CA ARG A 286 -5.88 -5.20 -17.13
C ARG A 286 -6.24 -5.81 -15.76
N PRO A 287 -7.16 -6.78 -15.69
CA PRO A 287 -7.64 -7.32 -14.41
C PRO A 287 -6.53 -7.84 -13.49
N GLU A 288 -5.53 -8.54 -14.04
CA GLU A 288 -4.41 -9.14 -13.30
C GLU A 288 -3.49 -8.07 -12.67
N LEU A 289 -3.22 -6.99 -13.41
CA LEU A 289 -2.41 -5.87 -12.94
C LEU A 289 -3.15 -5.02 -11.91
N LYS A 290 -4.46 -4.85 -12.13
CA LYS A 290 -5.34 -4.12 -11.22
C LYS A 290 -5.32 -4.72 -9.82
N GLU A 291 -5.32 -6.05 -9.73
CA GLU A 291 -5.29 -6.74 -8.45
C GLU A 291 -4.01 -6.44 -7.67
N CYS A 292 -2.84 -6.52 -8.31
CA CYS A 292 -1.55 -6.17 -7.68
C CYS A 292 -1.53 -4.71 -7.21
N TYR A 293 -2.03 -3.80 -8.06
CA TYR A 293 -2.11 -2.38 -7.73
C TYR A 293 -3.05 -2.12 -6.54
N ASP A 294 -4.25 -2.69 -6.56
CA ASP A 294 -5.23 -2.52 -5.49
C ASP A 294 -4.71 -3.11 -4.15
N LYS A 295 -3.97 -4.23 -4.19
CA LYS A 295 -3.32 -4.85 -3.01
C LYS A 295 -2.33 -3.90 -2.34
N ILE A 296 -1.42 -3.29 -3.10
CA ILE A 296 -0.44 -2.36 -2.51
C ILE A 296 -1.11 -1.07 -2.04
N LEU A 297 -2.12 -0.55 -2.75
CA LEU A 297 -2.86 0.63 -2.30
C LEU A 297 -3.63 0.37 -1.00
N LEU A 298 -4.16 -0.84 -0.83
CA LEU A 298 -4.82 -1.26 0.39
C LEU A 298 -3.81 -1.38 1.54
N ASN A 299 -2.68 -2.05 1.30
CA ASN A 299 -1.61 -2.20 2.28
C ASN A 299 -1.04 -0.84 2.76
N GLN A 300 -0.96 0.15 1.86
CA GLN A 300 -0.46 1.49 2.15
C GLN A 300 -1.55 2.45 2.67
N ASP A 301 -2.75 1.95 2.99
CA ASP A 301 -3.88 2.72 3.51
C ASP A 301 -4.25 3.95 2.65
N MET A 302 -4.08 3.84 1.34
CA MET A 302 -4.11 5.00 0.44
C MET A 302 -5.45 5.76 0.49
N LYS A 303 -6.56 5.03 0.62
CA LYS A 303 -7.92 5.60 0.66
C LYS A 303 -8.12 6.48 1.90
N SER A 304 -7.69 6.04 3.07
CA SER A 304 -7.87 6.78 4.32
C SER A 304 -6.98 8.03 4.35
N ARG A 305 -5.74 7.91 3.85
CA ARG A 305 -4.79 9.01 3.69
C ARG A 305 -5.31 10.10 2.76
N ILE A 306 -5.80 9.72 1.58
CA ILE A 306 -6.43 10.67 0.64
C ILE A 306 -7.66 11.36 1.27
N ALA A 307 -8.49 10.63 2.01
CA ALA A 307 -9.64 11.22 2.70
C ALA A 307 -9.23 12.25 3.78
N ALA A 308 -8.18 11.96 4.54
CA ALA A 308 -7.62 12.89 5.52
C ALA A 308 -7.06 14.16 4.86
N VAL A 309 -6.35 14.01 3.74
CA VAL A 309 -5.87 15.13 2.92
C VAL A 309 -7.03 15.99 2.42
N ASN A 310 -8.06 15.39 1.84
CA ASN A 310 -9.23 16.13 1.33
C ASN A 310 -9.94 16.91 2.44
N THR A 311 -10.03 16.34 3.64
CA THR A 311 -10.63 17.01 4.81
C THR A 311 -9.82 18.26 5.20
N LYS A 312 -8.49 18.13 5.28
CA LYS A 312 -7.58 19.24 5.57
C LYS A 312 -7.62 20.34 4.50
N LEU A 313 -7.69 19.96 3.22
CA LEU A 313 -7.84 20.91 2.11
C LEU A 313 -9.17 21.65 2.14
N ALA A 314 -10.26 20.96 2.52
CA ALA A 314 -11.57 21.60 2.68
C ALA A 314 -11.54 22.68 3.76
N TYR A 315 -10.88 22.41 4.90
CA TYR A 315 -10.65 23.41 5.95
C TYR A 315 -9.87 24.63 5.43
N LEU A 316 -8.73 24.42 4.74
CA LEU A 316 -7.96 25.51 4.16
C LEU A 316 -8.78 26.35 3.16
N SER A 317 -9.64 25.71 2.38
CA SER A 317 -10.53 26.39 1.42
C SER A 317 -11.54 27.30 2.12
N GLN A 318 -12.10 26.86 3.25
CA GLN A 318 -12.99 27.68 4.08
C GLN A 318 -12.25 28.88 4.67
N LEU A 319 -11.04 28.66 5.18
CA LEU A 319 -10.21 29.73 5.73
C LEU A 319 -9.83 30.77 4.67
N ALA A 320 -9.41 30.34 3.47
CA ALA A 320 -9.12 31.25 2.36
C ALA A 320 -10.35 32.09 1.96
N THR A 321 -11.54 31.51 1.99
CA THR A 321 -12.80 32.22 1.72
C THR A 321 -13.08 33.28 2.78
N ALA A 322 -12.92 32.95 4.06
CA ALA A 322 -13.10 33.88 5.16
C ALA A 322 -12.12 35.06 5.08
N LEU A 323 -10.84 34.77 4.84
CA LEU A 323 -9.81 35.80 4.62
C LEU A 323 -10.17 36.68 3.43
N GLY A 324 -10.64 36.09 2.33
CA GLY A 324 -11.06 36.83 1.13
C GLY A 324 -12.21 37.80 1.39
N SER A 325 -13.21 37.41 2.21
CA SER A 325 -14.31 38.31 2.57
C SER A 325 -13.89 39.52 3.40
N MET A 326 -12.81 39.41 4.18
CA MET A 326 -12.31 40.50 5.01
C MET A 326 -11.48 41.53 4.23
N THR A 327 -11.07 41.20 3.00
CA THR A 327 -10.23 42.07 2.16
C THR A 327 -10.99 42.95 1.17
N LYS A 328 -12.33 42.86 1.16
CA LYS A 328 -13.23 43.62 0.28
C LYS A 328 -13.75 44.86 0.98
#